data_AF-R6EDB2-F1
#
_entry.id   AF-R6EDB2-F1
#
_cell.length_a   1.000
_cell.length_b   1.000
_cell.length_c   1.000
_cell.angle_alpha   90.00
_cell.angle_beta   90.00
_cell.angle_gamma   90.00
#
_symmetry.space_group_name_H-M   'P 1'
#
loop_
_entity.id
_entity.type
_entity.pdbx_description
1 polymer ?
#
loop_
_entity_poly.entity_id
_entity_poly.type
_entity_poly.pdbx_seq_one_letter_code
_entity_poly.pdbx_strand_id
1 'polypeptide(L)'
;MNSAEIEELKNLVEQHYGKALSTTTDFEEYSLYVGRHAGAHVSASTLKRMWGYVSDKHKPRKYTLDILARCIGHEDFAAFVTWLKTSSRYNSSFFSANQLISHELGVGDIVEVGWSPNRLVILSYLGDSRYRVIESMNSKMHAGDEFITGCFIKGQPLYLPFIQRNGERTPPFVAGRNGGLTIINRK
;
A
#
# COMPACT_ATOMS: atom_id res chain seq x y z
N MET A 1 1.33 20.90 0.37
CA MET A 1 1.06 19.98 1.51
C MET A 1 -0.21 19.23 1.13
N ASN A 2 -0.05 18.08 0.48
CA ASN A 2 -1.18 17.21 0.11
C ASN A 2 -1.63 16.51 1.37
N SER A 3 -2.83 16.83 1.86
CA SER A 3 -3.43 16.04 2.93
C SER A 3 -3.90 14.71 2.35
N ALA A 4 -3.95 13.64 3.15
CA ALA A 4 -4.34 12.30 2.69
C ALA A 4 -5.72 12.32 1.99
N GLU A 5 -6.61 13.20 2.41
CA GLU A 5 -7.92 13.40 1.82
C GLU A 5 -7.85 13.97 0.39
N ILE A 6 -6.86 14.82 0.09
CA ILE A 6 -6.68 15.35 -1.27
C ILE A 6 -6.18 14.25 -2.22
N GLU A 7 -5.30 13.37 -1.77
CA GLU A 7 -4.86 12.22 -2.58
C GLU A 7 -6.02 11.24 -2.82
N GLU A 8 -6.84 10.97 -1.80
CA GLU A 8 -8.01 10.12 -1.96
C GLU A 8 -9.05 10.73 -2.90
N LEU A 9 -9.26 12.05 -2.84
CA LEU A 9 -10.13 12.76 -3.78
C LEU A 9 -9.66 12.57 -5.22
N LYS A 10 -8.34 12.65 -5.49
CA LYS A 10 -7.79 12.44 -6.84
C LYS A 10 -8.02 11.00 -7.32
N ASN A 11 -7.75 10.02 -6.46
CA ASN A 11 -7.94 8.61 -6.78
C ASN A 11 -9.40 8.32 -7.16
N LEU A 12 -10.35 8.81 -6.37
CA LEU A 12 -11.78 8.59 -6.61
C LEU A 12 -12.27 9.36 -7.84
N VAL A 13 -11.74 10.55 -8.10
CA VAL A 13 -11.98 11.29 -9.34
C VAL A 13 -11.56 10.48 -10.56
N GLU A 14 -10.35 9.89 -10.56
CA GLU A 14 -9.87 9.07 -11.67
C GLU A 14 -10.69 7.79 -11.85
N GLN A 15 -11.11 7.16 -10.75
CA GLN A 15 -11.99 6.00 -10.77
C GLN A 15 -13.38 6.34 -11.35
N HIS A 16 -13.97 7.46 -10.93
CA HIS A 16 -15.27 7.92 -11.43
C HIS A 16 -15.19 8.35 -12.90
N TYR A 17 -14.10 9.01 -13.29
CA TYR A 17 -13.86 9.38 -14.68
C TYR A 17 -13.52 8.18 -15.58
N GLY A 18 -12.99 7.10 -15.00
CA GLY A 18 -12.60 5.88 -15.70
C GLY A 18 -11.25 5.97 -16.42
N LYS A 19 -10.45 7.01 -16.15
CA LYS A 19 -9.15 7.25 -16.78
C LYS A 19 -8.20 7.97 -15.82
N ALA A 20 -6.94 7.55 -15.79
CA ALA A 20 -5.90 8.23 -15.02
C ALA A 20 -5.49 9.55 -15.70
N LEU A 21 -5.23 10.59 -14.91
CA LEU A 21 -4.84 11.92 -15.40
C LEU A 21 -3.32 12.06 -15.35
N SER A 22 -2.65 11.70 -16.45
CA SER A 22 -1.18 11.60 -16.49
C SER A 22 -0.51 12.44 -17.57
N THR A 23 -1.26 12.80 -18.62
CA THR A 23 -0.77 13.56 -19.77
C THR A 23 -1.46 14.91 -19.89
N THR A 24 -0.85 15.83 -20.65
CA THR A 24 -1.46 17.14 -20.92
C THR A 24 -2.86 17.02 -21.50
N THR A 25 -3.06 16.09 -22.43
CA THR A 25 -4.37 15.81 -23.05
C THR A 25 -5.40 15.34 -22.04
N ASP A 26 -5.02 14.46 -21.10
CA ASP A 26 -5.94 13.98 -20.07
C ASP A 26 -6.49 15.14 -19.21
N PHE A 27 -5.62 16.09 -18.85
CA PHE A 27 -6.04 17.26 -18.07
C PHE A 27 -6.96 18.20 -18.84
N GLU A 28 -6.81 18.30 -20.16
CA GLU A 28 -7.69 19.10 -21.03
C GLU A 28 -9.05 18.43 -21.22
N GLU A 29 -9.06 17.13 -21.49
CA GLU A 29 -10.27 16.32 -21.58
C GLU A 29 -11.06 16.35 -20.27
N TYR A 30 -10.38 16.20 -19.14
CA TYR A 30 -11.02 16.23 -17.83
C TYR A 30 -11.52 17.63 -17.47
N SER A 31 -10.78 18.69 -17.82
CA SER A 31 -11.24 20.08 -17.66
C SER A 31 -12.56 20.32 -18.39
N LEU A 32 -12.70 19.80 -19.61
CA LEU A 32 -13.94 19.86 -20.39
C LEU A 32 -15.06 19.01 -19.76
N TYR A 33 -14.72 17.81 -19.27
CA TYR A 33 -15.66 16.93 -18.60
C TYR A 33 -16.27 17.58 -17.35
N VAL A 34 -15.43 18.18 -16.49
CA VAL A 34 -15.85 18.91 -15.29
C VAL A 34 -16.82 20.05 -15.64
N GLY A 35 -16.51 20.79 -16.71
CA GLY A 35 -17.39 21.85 -17.23
C GLY A 35 -18.79 21.36 -17.59
N ARG A 36 -18.88 20.20 -18.25
CA ARG A 36 -20.16 19.60 -18.66
C ARG A 36 -20.92 18.95 -17.52
N HIS A 37 -20.22 18.34 -16.56
CA HIS A 37 -20.82 17.49 -15.53
C HIS A 37 -21.16 18.24 -14.23
N ALA A 38 -20.32 19.18 -13.80
CA ALA A 38 -20.51 19.92 -12.55
C ALA A 38 -20.96 21.38 -12.75
N GLY A 39 -21.15 21.81 -14.01
CA GLY A 39 -21.51 23.19 -14.35
C GLY A 39 -20.47 24.22 -13.90
N ALA A 40 -19.23 23.80 -13.66
CA ALA A 40 -18.18 24.61 -13.09
C ALA A 40 -16.88 24.43 -13.88
N HIS A 41 -16.03 25.45 -13.90
CA HIS A 41 -14.79 25.44 -14.69
C HIS A 41 -13.55 25.27 -13.80
N VAL A 42 -12.79 24.21 -14.06
CA VAL A 42 -11.41 24.04 -13.56
C VAL A 42 -10.48 23.91 -14.75
N SER A 43 -9.48 24.79 -14.87
CA SER A 43 -8.56 24.75 -16.00
C SER A 43 -7.59 23.58 -15.94
N ALA A 44 -7.18 23.06 -17.10
CA ALA A 44 -6.13 22.05 -17.23
C ALA A 44 -4.85 22.42 -16.47
N SER A 45 -4.43 23.69 -16.48
CA SER A 45 -3.26 24.16 -15.71
C SER A 45 -3.44 24.02 -14.21
N THR A 46 -4.66 24.19 -13.70
CA THR A 46 -4.96 24.02 -12.27
C THR A 46 -4.94 22.54 -11.88
N LEU A 47 -5.50 21.68 -12.74
CA LEU A 47 -5.46 20.22 -12.56
C LEU A 47 -4.03 19.69 -12.60
N LYS A 48 -3.20 20.12 -13.57
CA LYS A 48 -1.78 19.77 -13.66
C LYS A 48 -1.00 20.07 -12.38
N ARG A 49 -1.24 21.24 -11.78
CA ARG A 49 -0.58 21.62 -10.51
C ARG A 49 -1.10 20.78 -9.34
N MET A 50 -2.41 20.51 -9.32
CA MET A 50 -3.02 19.68 -8.29
C MET A 50 -2.53 18.23 -8.33
N TRP A 51 -2.35 17.65 -9.52
CA TRP A 51 -1.80 16.31 -9.73
C TRP A 51 -0.27 16.24 -9.64
N GLY A 52 0.41 17.37 -9.39
CA GLY A 52 1.87 17.42 -9.29
C GLY A 52 2.59 17.27 -10.64
N TYR A 53 1.86 17.29 -11.76
CA TYR A 53 2.43 17.29 -13.12
C TYR A 53 3.27 18.57 -13.38
N VAL A 54 2.88 19.69 -12.76
CA VAL A 54 3.69 20.92 -12.72
C VAL A 54 3.95 21.27 -11.25
N SER A 55 5.21 21.57 -10.92
CA SER A 55 5.59 22.03 -9.59
C SER A 55 4.91 23.36 -9.26
N ASP A 56 4.09 23.38 -8.21
CA ASP A 56 3.49 24.59 -7.65
C ASP A 56 3.62 24.57 -6.12
N LYS A 57 3.99 25.71 -5.54
CA LYS A 57 4.12 25.88 -4.09
C LYS A 57 2.79 26.30 -3.44
N HIS A 58 1.77 26.65 -4.23
CA HIS A 58 0.48 27.11 -3.72
C HIS A 58 -0.43 25.95 -3.33
N LYS A 59 -1.17 26.12 -2.23
CA LYS A 59 -2.20 25.16 -1.82
C LYS A 59 -3.37 25.19 -2.83
N PRO A 60 -3.95 24.03 -3.17
CA PRO A 60 -5.17 23.98 -3.97
C PRO A 60 -6.24 24.88 -3.33
N ARG A 61 -6.92 25.68 -4.16
CA ARG A 61 -8.01 26.52 -3.69
C ARG A 61 -9.17 25.64 -3.25
N LYS A 62 -9.82 25.97 -2.12
CA LYS A 62 -11.01 25.26 -1.63
C LYS A 62 -12.06 25.06 -2.72
N TYR A 63 -12.32 26.11 -3.51
CA TYR A 63 -13.22 26.08 -4.67
C TYR A 63 -12.92 24.95 -5.66
N THR A 64 -11.65 24.69 -5.97
CA THR A 64 -11.25 23.59 -6.87
C THR A 64 -11.55 22.23 -6.25
N LEU A 65 -11.30 22.07 -4.95
CA LEU A 65 -11.61 20.84 -4.21
C LEU A 65 -13.13 20.60 -4.17
N ASP A 66 -13.92 21.65 -3.95
CA ASP A 66 -15.39 21.56 -3.91
C ASP A 66 -15.98 21.15 -5.28
N ILE A 67 -15.40 21.61 -6.39
CA ILE A 67 -15.82 21.18 -7.74
C ILE A 67 -15.51 19.69 -7.95
N LEU A 68 -14.31 19.25 -7.59
CA LEU A 68 -13.91 17.86 -7.78
C LEU A 68 -14.73 16.91 -6.89
N ALA A 69 -15.04 17.31 -5.66
CA ALA A 69 -15.94 16.58 -4.78
C ALA A 69 -17.36 16.46 -5.39
N ARG A 70 -17.87 17.52 -6.02
CA ARG A 70 -19.14 17.48 -6.77
C ARG A 70 -19.11 16.55 -7.96
N CYS A 71 -18.00 16.46 -8.68
CA CYS A 71 -17.86 15.52 -9.78
C CYS A 71 -17.97 14.05 -9.37
N ILE A 72 -17.72 13.72 -8.10
CA ILE A 72 -17.85 12.36 -7.54
C ILE A 72 -19.09 12.21 -6.64
N GLY A 73 -20.03 13.18 -6.69
CA GLY A 73 -21.33 13.10 -6.03
C GLY A 73 -21.41 13.65 -4.60
N HIS A 74 -20.40 14.37 -4.12
CA HIS A 74 -20.43 15.05 -2.81
C HIS A 74 -20.76 16.54 -2.95
N GLU A 75 -21.45 17.13 -1.97
CA GLU A 75 -21.85 18.55 -2.02
C GLU A 75 -20.66 19.50 -2.10
N ASP A 76 -19.64 19.25 -1.29
CA ASP A 76 -18.38 19.99 -1.26
C ASP A 76 -17.24 19.12 -0.69
N PHE A 77 -16.04 19.69 -0.58
CA PHE A 77 -14.90 18.97 -0.04
C PHE A 77 -15.07 18.61 1.44
N ALA A 78 -15.81 19.40 2.24
CA ALA A 78 -16.01 19.13 3.65
C ALA A 78 -16.96 17.93 3.87
N ALA A 79 -18.01 17.82 3.06
CA ALA A 79 -18.92 16.67 3.03
C ALA A 79 -18.17 15.41 2.61
N PHE A 80 -17.28 15.50 1.62
CA PHE A 80 -16.39 14.39 1.22
C PHE A 80 -15.48 13.94 2.37
N VAL A 81 -14.80 14.87 3.05
CA VAL A 81 -13.93 14.55 4.21
C VAL A 81 -14.72 13.93 5.36
N THR A 82 -15.94 14.42 5.61
CA THR A 82 -16.82 13.85 6.64
C THR A 82 -17.20 12.41 6.28
N TRP A 83 -17.58 12.17 5.02
CA TRP A 83 -17.88 10.83 4.51
C TRP A 83 -16.67 9.89 4.63
N LEU A 84 -15.46 10.34 4.29
CA LEU A 84 -14.24 9.55 4.43
C LEU A 84 -14.03 9.06 5.87
N LYS A 85 -14.31 9.91 6.87
CA LYS A 85 -14.14 9.58 8.30
C LYS A 85 -15.19 8.60 8.83
N THR A 86 -16.39 8.62 8.25
CA THR A 86 -17.51 7.78 8.72
C THR A 86 -17.68 6.50 7.92
N SER A 87 -17.09 6.42 6.73
CA SER A 87 -17.22 5.27 5.83
C SER A 87 -16.44 4.07 6.35
N SER A 88 -17.15 2.94 6.55
CA SER A 88 -16.55 1.67 6.98
C SER A 88 -15.57 1.08 5.96
N ARG A 89 -15.55 1.59 4.73
CA ARG A 89 -14.65 1.16 3.65
C ARG A 89 -13.19 1.58 3.86
N TYR A 90 -12.96 2.63 4.66
CA TYR A 90 -11.63 3.26 4.83
C TYR A 90 -11.13 3.27 6.28
N ASN A 91 -11.93 2.78 7.22
CA ASN A 91 -11.52 2.69 8.61
C ASN A 91 -10.46 1.60 8.78
N SER A 92 -9.35 1.93 9.45
CA SER A 92 -8.41 0.94 9.94
C SER A 92 -9.14 0.03 10.94
N SER A 93 -9.39 -1.22 10.54
CA SER A 93 -9.96 -2.22 11.43
C SER A 93 -8.86 -3.09 12.03
N PHE A 94 -8.93 -3.36 13.33
CA PHE A 94 -8.22 -4.51 13.90
C PHE A 94 -8.73 -5.77 13.21
N PHE A 95 -7.82 -6.58 12.66
CA PHE A 95 -8.18 -7.86 12.05
C PHE A 95 -7.57 -8.99 12.87
N SER A 96 -8.39 -9.99 13.21
CA SER A 96 -7.94 -11.19 13.89
C SER A 96 -7.35 -12.15 12.86
N ALA A 97 -6.03 -12.20 12.76
CA ALA A 97 -5.31 -13.21 11.99
C ALA A 97 -4.42 -14.03 12.91
N ASN A 98 -4.27 -15.33 12.59
CA ASN A 98 -3.25 -16.15 13.22
C ASN A 98 -1.89 -15.55 12.88
N GLN A 99 -1.18 -15.07 13.90
CA GLN A 99 0.10 -14.40 13.77
C GLN A 99 1.11 -14.98 14.76
N LEU A 100 2.37 -14.95 14.36
CA LEU A 100 3.51 -15.23 15.23
C LEU A 100 4.32 -13.95 15.36
N ILE A 101 4.52 -13.46 16.58
CA ILE A 101 5.26 -12.21 16.81
C ILE A 101 6.65 -12.55 17.36
N SER A 102 7.70 -11.92 16.81
CA SER A 102 9.10 -12.27 17.12
C SER A 102 9.47 -12.11 18.59
N HIS A 103 8.83 -11.19 19.32
CA HIS A 103 9.10 -10.98 20.75
C HIS A 103 8.58 -12.14 21.63
N GLU A 104 7.69 -12.99 21.10
CA GLU A 104 7.17 -14.18 21.79
C GLU A 104 8.08 -15.40 21.63
N LEU A 105 9.14 -15.27 20.83
CA LEU A 105 10.13 -16.32 20.58
C LEU A 105 11.37 -16.16 21.47
N GLY A 106 11.92 -17.29 21.87
CA GLY A 106 13.25 -17.41 22.45
C GLY A 106 14.30 -17.74 21.40
N VAL A 107 15.53 -17.24 21.58
CA VAL A 107 16.65 -17.56 20.68
C VAL A 107 16.80 -19.08 20.55
N GLY A 108 16.92 -19.57 19.33
CA GLY A 108 16.97 -20.99 19.00
C GLY A 108 15.63 -21.60 18.60
N ASP A 109 14.50 -20.93 18.85
CA ASP A 109 13.18 -21.38 18.40
C ASP A 109 13.17 -21.60 16.88
N ILE A 110 12.45 -22.64 16.46
CA ILE A 110 12.29 -22.98 15.05
C ILE A 110 10.92 -22.52 14.57
N VAL A 111 10.92 -21.77 13.47
CA VAL A 111 9.70 -21.28 12.83
C VAL A 111 9.61 -21.86 11.42
N GLU A 112 8.48 -22.47 11.11
CA GLU A 112 8.15 -22.97 9.79
C GLU A 112 7.17 -22.02 9.11
N VAL A 113 7.53 -21.56 7.92
CA VAL A 113 6.68 -20.70 7.08
C VAL A 113 6.51 -21.31 5.70
N GLY A 114 5.31 -21.21 5.14
CA GLY A 114 5.01 -21.74 3.82
C GLY A 114 4.00 -20.90 3.05
N TRP A 115 4.07 -20.96 1.72
CA TRP A 115 3.18 -20.23 0.81
C TRP A 115 3.08 -20.89 -0.58
N SER A 116 2.13 -20.41 -1.37
CA SER A 116 1.84 -20.97 -2.69
C SER A 116 2.81 -20.51 -3.79
N PRO A 117 3.00 -21.30 -4.87
CA PRO A 117 2.86 -22.75 -4.89
C PRO A 117 4.01 -23.44 -4.15
N ASN A 118 3.67 -24.42 -3.31
CA ASN A 118 4.57 -25.42 -2.72
C ASN A 118 5.91 -24.90 -2.18
N ARG A 119 5.91 -23.76 -1.46
CA ARG A 119 7.11 -23.21 -0.81
C ARG A 119 7.03 -23.44 0.68
N LEU A 120 8.17 -23.87 1.24
CA LEU A 120 8.35 -24.06 2.67
C LEU A 120 9.76 -23.62 3.04
N VAL A 121 9.88 -22.88 4.13
CA VAL A 121 11.16 -22.44 4.68
C VAL A 121 11.15 -22.67 6.17
N ILE A 122 12.22 -23.26 6.69
CA ILE A 122 12.45 -23.47 8.11
C ILE A 122 13.48 -22.44 8.58
N LEU A 123 13.15 -21.77 9.67
CA LEU A 123 13.89 -20.63 10.21
C LEU A 123 14.32 -20.94 11.64
N SER A 124 15.52 -20.52 12.01
CA SER A 124 15.94 -20.43 13.41
C SER A 124 15.95 -18.98 13.84
N TYR A 125 15.33 -18.70 14.99
CA TYR A 125 15.29 -17.37 15.57
C TYR A 125 16.60 -17.03 16.27
N LEU A 126 17.23 -15.91 15.90
CA LEU A 126 18.51 -15.46 16.43
C LEU A 126 18.39 -14.34 17.47
N GLY A 127 17.16 -13.96 17.85
CA GLY A 127 16.90 -12.78 18.68
C GLY A 127 16.77 -11.49 17.87
N ASP A 128 16.25 -10.44 18.49
CA ASP A 128 16.03 -9.11 17.90
C ASP A 128 15.33 -9.16 16.53
N SER A 129 14.31 -10.00 16.38
CA SER A 129 13.57 -10.15 15.12
C SER A 129 14.41 -10.67 13.95
N ARG A 130 15.61 -11.22 14.21
CA ARG A 130 16.50 -11.83 13.21
C ARG A 130 16.21 -13.32 13.08
N TYR A 131 16.17 -13.78 11.83
CA TYR A 131 15.95 -15.18 11.48
C TYR A 131 17.03 -15.65 10.52
N ARG A 132 17.50 -16.88 10.71
CA ARG A 132 18.34 -17.60 9.75
C ARG A 132 17.55 -18.71 9.09
N VAL A 133 17.65 -18.81 7.77
CA VAL A 133 17.11 -19.93 7.02
C VAL A 133 17.94 -21.17 7.28
N ILE A 134 17.32 -22.20 7.84
CA ILE A 134 17.92 -23.51 8.08
C ILE A 134 17.68 -24.40 6.87
N GLU A 135 16.45 -24.44 6.38
CA GLU A 135 16.05 -25.22 5.21
C GLU A 135 15.11 -24.42 4.30
N SER A 136 15.17 -24.69 3.01
CA SER A 136 14.34 -24.02 2.01
C SER A 136 13.95 -24.98 0.90
N MET A 137 12.65 -25.06 0.62
CA MET A 137 12.09 -25.87 -0.45
C MET A 137 11.32 -24.99 -1.43
N ASN A 138 11.69 -25.05 -2.71
CA ASN A 138 11.06 -24.34 -3.84
C ASN A 138 10.99 -22.81 -3.71
N SER A 139 11.72 -22.23 -2.75
CA SER A 139 11.79 -20.79 -2.49
C SER A 139 13.04 -20.18 -3.12
N LYS A 140 13.04 -18.85 -3.28
CA LYS A 140 14.24 -18.08 -3.68
C LYS A 140 15.20 -17.85 -2.51
N MET A 141 14.76 -18.16 -1.29
CA MET A 141 15.58 -18.13 -0.08
C MET A 141 16.49 -19.37 -0.06
N HIS A 142 17.68 -19.25 0.47
CA HIS A 142 18.67 -20.33 0.58
C HIS A 142 19.03 -20.57 2.03
N ALA A 143 19.43 -21.80 2.35
CA ALA A 143 19.99 -22.10 3.66
C ALA A 143 21.20 -21.19 3.94
N GLY A 144 21.26 -20.65 5.15
CA GLY A 144 22.26 -19.66 5.57
C GLY A 144 21.85 -18.20 5.33
N ASP A 145 20.79 -17.93 4.55
CA ASP A 145 20.25 -16.58 4.43
C ASP A 145 19.77 -16.06 5.79
N GLU A 146 19.95 -14.76 6.04
CA GLU A 146 19.44 -14.09 7.24
C GLU A 146 18.56 -12.90 6.87
N PHE A 147 17.52 -12.65 7.64
CA PHE A 147 16.65 -11.49 7.45
C PHE A 147 16.01 -11.06 8.77
N ILE A 148 15.35 -9.90 8.73
CA ILE A 148 14.64 -9.32 9.87
C ILE A 148 13.17 -9.20 9.53
N THR A 149 12.31 -9.65 10.44
CA THR A 149 10.87 -9.38 10.43
C THR A 149 10.33 -9.41 11.85
N GLY A 150 9.39 -8.53 12.19
CA GLY A 150 8.82 -8.49 13.55
C GLY A 150 7.65 -9.45 13.77
N CYS A 151 7.02 -9.93 12.70
CA CYS A 151 5.93 -10.90 12.78
C CYS A 151 5.75 -11.66 11.47
N PHE A 152 5.00 -12.76 11.56
CA PHE A 152 4.45 -13.51 10.44
C PHE A 152 2.94 -13.54 10.59
N ILE A 153 2.20 -13.17 9.55
CA ILE A 153 0.73 -13.06 9.61
C ILE A 153 0.13 -13.96 8.54
N LYS A 154 -0.73 -14.91 8.94
CA LYS A 154 -1.34 -15.87 8.02
C LYS A 154 -2.25 -15.13 7.03
N GLY A 155 -2.16 -15.49 5.75
CA GLY A 155 -2.89 -14.87 4.65
C GLY A 155 -2.31 -13.54 4.16
N GLN A 156 -1.26 -13.02 4.79
CA GLN A 156 -0.58 -11.79 4.36
C GLN A 156 0.78 -12.09 3.72
N PRO A 157 1.21 -11.34 2.71
CA PRO A 157 2.57 -11.44 2.18
C PRO A 157 3.60 -11.05 3.24
N LEU A 158 4.74 -11.74 3.23
CA LEU A 158 5.89 -11.38 4.03
C LEU A 158 6.80 -10.48 3.20
N TYR A 159 6.87 -9.20 3.59
CA TYR A 159 7.77 -8.23 2.99
C TYR A 159 9.07 -8.17 3.78
N LEU A 160 10.18 -8.42 3.08
CA LEU A 160 11.52 -8.32 3.63
C LEU A 160 12.25 -7.16 2.93
N PRO A 161 12.78 -6.18 3.66
CA PRO A 161 13.49 -5.07 3.06
C PRO A 161 14.76 -5.53 2.33
N PHE A 162 15.38 -6.61 2.82
CA PHE A 162 16.51 -7.30 2.21
C PHE A 162 16.64 -8.69 2.82
N ILE A 163 17.40 -9.54 2.14
CA ILE A 163 17.96 -10.78 2.69
C ILE A 163 19.47 -10.61 2.71
N GLN A 164 20.11 -10.92 3.83
CA GLN A 164 21.55 -10.98 3.96
C GLN A 164 22.02 -12.35 3.44
N ARG A 165 22.82 -12.35 2.37
CA ARG A 165 23.33 -13.55 1.70
C ARG A 165 24.81 -13.35 1.39
N ASN A 166 25.66 -14.23 1.90
CA ASN A 166 27.11 -14.20 1.63
C ASN A 166 27.78 -12.84 1.90
N GLY A 167 27.34 -12.12 2.93
CA GLY A 167 27.88 -10.80 3.26
C GLY A 167 27.23 -9.62 2.52
N GLU A 168 26.36 -9.86 1.54
CA GLU A 168 25.66 -8.83 0.78
C GLU A 168 24.15 -8.79 1.08
N ARG A 169 23.51 -7.66 0.77
CA ARG A 169 22.05 -7.50 0.88
C ARG A 169 21.39 -7.64 -0.49
N THR A 170 20.39 -8.49 -0.60
CA THR A 170 19.54 -8.56 -1.80
C THR A 170 18.66 -7.31 -1.92
N PRO A 171 18.11 -7.02 -3.11
CA PRO A 171 16.93 -6.17 -3.23
C PRO A 171 15.77 -6.67 -2.36
N PRO A 172 14.75 -5.83 -2.11
CA PRO A 172 13.57 -6.21 -1.34
C PRO A 172 12.91 -7.47 -1.88
N PHE A 173 12.53 -8.35 -0.96
CA PHE A 173 11.92 -9.63 -1.27
C PHE A 173 10.50 -9.69 -0.70
N VAL A 174 9.62 -10.39 -1.41
CA VAL A 174 8.26 -10.65 -0.94
C VAL A 174 7.94 -12.13 -1.09
N ALA A 175 7.67 -12.79 0.03
CA ALA A 175 7.13 -14.14 0.09
C ALA A 175 5.60 -14.08 0.10
N GLY A 176 4.96 -15.03 -0.59
CA GLY A 176 3.50 -15.09 -0.68
C GLY A 176 2.85 -13.85 -1.32
N ARG A 177 3.48 -13.20 -2.31
CA ARG A 177 2.95 -11.98 -2.96
C ARG A 177 1.45 -12.08 -3.31
N ASN A 178 1.05 -13.22 -3.86
CA ASN A 178 -0.34 -13.52 -4.22
C ASN A 178 -0.87 -14.60 -3.28
N GLY A 179 -1.60 -14.20 -2.23
CA GLY A 179 -2.28 -15.11 -1.29
C GLY A 179 -1.62 -15.26 0.10
N GLY A 180 -0.46 -14.64 0.32
CA GLY A 180 0.20 -14.56 1.62
C GLY A 180 0.82 -15.87 2.12
N LEU A 181 1.20 -15.86 3.40
CA LEU A 181 1.68 -17.04 4.11
C LEU A 181 0.52 -17.98 4.43
N THR A 182 0.64 -19.26 4.08
CA THR A 182 -0.39 -20.28 4.33
C THR A 182 -0.05 -21.18 5.51
N ILE A 183 1.23 -21.29 5.87
CA ILE A 183 1.74 -22.06 7.02
C ILE A 183 2.57 -21.11 7.89
N ILE A 184 2.30 -21.12 9.19
CA ILE A 184 3.07 -20.44 10.23
C ILE A 184 3.00 -21.32 11.48
N ASN A 185 4.08 -22.02 11.80
CA ASN A 185 4.17 -22.89 12.96
C ASN A 185 5.44 -22.58 13.76
N ARG A 186 5.34 -22.57 15.09
CA ARG A 186 6.50 -22.69 15.98
C ARG A 186 6.71 -24.17 16.29
N LYS A 187 7.91 -24.68 16.05
CA LYS A 187 8.29 -26.07 16.36
C LYS A 187 9.03 -26.14 17.69
#